data_AF-A0A2G6NJH6-F1
#
_entry.id   AF-A0A2G6NJH6-F1
#
_cell.length_a   1.000
_cell.length_b   1.000
_cell.length_c   1.000
_cell.angle_alpha   90.00
_cell.angle_beta   90.00
_cell.angle_gamma   90.00
#
_symmetry.space_group_name_H-M   'P 1'
#
loop_
_entity.id
_entity.type
_entity.pdbx_description
1 polymer ?
#
loop_
_entity_poly.entity_id
_entity_poly.type
_entity_poly.pdbx_seq_one_letter_code
_entity_poly.pdbx_strand_id
1 'polypeptide(L)'
;GNWFFHRFRDDSGAGGEDAVNVGAIILAAGYSSRMDAYKPLLPLGNTNAVCRCVALFAASGIAEILVVTGYRAEALEEALVASPCRTVRNPDFDSGMFSSVRVGVQSLHAGCDAFFVLPVDIPLVRPATIRLLLENFTGSTVLFPLFEEKRGHPPLIPCCYREAIANYSGAGGLRTLLDRFPAQDILVWDAGVVYDMDVPGQYQELAQMYLRQAVGTRSEARALARHYMSESGIAHGEAVAEVACCLGRALNSKGYQLDMDILYNAGLLHDIAKGQKQHARAGAELLASLGLSGLVEAVFFHNECDVPEDAKCTEKDLVCLADKLVSGCNRVTIAERFAQTFQCYGDDKEVARIIKRRQDNALQLQALVESQACRSVAEILGRKKIS
;
A
#
# COMPACT_ATOMS: atom_id res chain seq x y z
N GLY A 1 -5.12 -7.12 -21.06
CA GLY A 1 -3.94 -6.81 -21.89
C GLY A 1 -3.00 -5.99 -21.04
N ASN A 2 -1.72 -6.36 -20.97
CA ASN A 2 -0.69 -5.81 -20.07
C ASN A 2 -0.62 -4.27 -20.14
N TRP A 3 -1.11 -3.59 -19.10
CA TRP A 3 -0.81 -2.20 -18.79
C TRP A 3 0.22 -2.23 -17.63
N PHE A 4 1.22 -1.35 -17.66
CA PHE A 4 2.41 -1.30 -16.78
C PHE A 4 3.63 -2.14 -17.21
N PHE A 5 4.11 -1.86 -18.43
CA PHE A 5 5.54 -1.79 -18.68
C PHE A 5 5.86 -0.43 -19.30
N HIS A 6 5.83 0.63 -18.50
CA HIS A 6 6.56 1.85 -18.84
C HIS A 6 7.60 2.13 -17.75
N ARG A 7 8.85 1.96 -18.20
CA ARG A 7 10.12 2.41 -17.64
C ARG A 7 9.98 3.45 -16.51
N PHE A 8 10.64 3.14 -15.40
CA PHE A 8 11.37 4.16 -14.63
C PHE A 8 12.21 4.97 -15.62
N ARG A 9 11.79 6.21 -15.90
CA ARG A 9 12.60 7.16 -16.66
C ARG A 9 13.65 7.66 -15.69
N ASP A 10 14.88 7.18 -15.88
CA ASP A 10 16.08 7.84 -15.36
C ASP A 10 16.08 9.29 -15.83
N ASP A 11 16.40 10.16 -14.88
CA ASP A 11 16.48 11.60 -15.03
C ASP A 11 17.74 11.96 -15.83
N SER A 12 17.62 11.96 -17.16
CA SER A 12 18.62 12.55 -18.05
C SER A 12 17.93 13.16 -19.26
N GLY A 13 17.89 14.50 -19.26
CA GLY A 13 17.08 15.39 -20.08
C GLY A 13 16.95 15.10 -21.58
N ALA A 14 15.73 15.32 -22.09
CA ALA A 14 15.43 16.06 -23.32
C ALA A 14 13.89 16.18 -23.53
N GLY A 15 13.40 17.41 -23.72
CA GLY A 15 12.14 17.72 -24.42
C GLY A 15 10.95 18.09 -23.52
N GLY A 16 10.57 19.37 -23.56
CA GLY A 16 9.39 19.91 -22.87
C GLY A 16 8.08 19.35 -23.39
N GLU A 17 7.40 18.60 -22.54
CA GLU A 17 5.94 18.65 -22.41
C GLU A 17 5.70 19.54 -21.19
N ASP A 18 4.82 20.55 -21.29
CA ASP A 18 4.47 21.39 -20.13
C ASP A 18 3.98 20.45 -19.02
N ALA A 19 4.77 20.34 -17.95
CA ALA A 19 4.43 19.48 -16.82
C ALA A 19 3.09 19.95 -16.25
N VAL A 20 2.10 19.04 -16.19
CA VAL A 20 0.76 19.32 -15.67
C VAL A 20 0.89 19.92 -14.27
N ASN A 21 0.44 21.15 -14.09
CA ASN A 21 0.51 21.85 -12.82
C ASN A 21 -0.68 21.45 -11.95
N VAL A 22 -0.43 20.63 -10.94
CA VAL A 22 -1.48 20.06 -10.09
C VAL A 22 -1.45 20.67 -8.70
N GLY A 23 -2.61 21.10 -8.21
CA GLY A 23 -2.82 21.56 -6.84
C GLY A 23 -3.43 20.48 -5.94
N ALA A 24 -3.42 20.72 -4.63
CA ALA A 24 -4.12 19.89 -3.66
C ALA A 24 -4.89 20.75 -2.67
N ILE A 25 -6.16 20.41 -2.44
CA ILE A 25 -7.03 21.06 -1.47
C ILE A 25 -7.33 20.07 -0.35
N ILE A 26 -6.94 20.40 0.87
CA ILE A 26 -7.26 19.67 2.09
C ILE A 26 -8.40 20.38 2.80
N LEU A 27 -9.51 19.67 3.05
CA LEU A 27 -10.68 20.23 3.72
C LEU A 27 -10.60 19.96 5.22
N ALA A 28 -10.37 21.00 6.02
CA ALA A 28 -10.19 20.90 7.48
C ALA A 28 -11.01 21.92 8.28
N ALA A 29 -12.04 22.51 7.68
CA ALA A 29 -12.82 23.60 8.26
C ALA A 29 -13.93 23.17 9.23
N GLY A 30 -14.28 21.89 9.26
CA GLY A 30 -15.48 21.38 9.95
C GLY A 30 -15.37 21.22 11.47
N TYR A 31 -16.53 21.16 12.13
CA TYR A 31 -16.67 21.06 13.58
C TYR A 31 -16.07 19.81 14.24
N SER A 32 -15.95 18.71 13.50
CA SER A 32 -15.67 17.38 14.07
C SER A 32 -16.75 16.89 15.06
N SER A 33 -18.00 17.36 14.95
CA SER A 33 -19.04 17.24 15.99
C SER A 33 -19.48 15.81 16.37
N ARG A 34 -19.17 14.79 15.56
CA ARG A 34 -19.43 13.37 15.88
C ARG A 34 -18.33 12.73 16.73
N MET A 35 -17.22 13.44 16.86
CA MET A 35 -16.09 13.11 17.71
C MET A 35 -16.12 14.07 18.89
N ASP A 36 -15.88 13.60 20.11
CA ASP A 36 -15.58 14.48 21.25
C ASP A 36 -14.15 15.09 21.15
N ALA A 37 -13.64 15.25 19.92
CA ALA A 37 -12.28 15.67 19.61
C ALA A 37 -12.23 16.42 18.26
N TYR A 38 -11.24 17.29 18.11
CA TYR A 38 -11.01 18.05 16.89
C TYR A 38 -10.16 17.24 15.91
N LYS A 39 -10.82 16.61 14.91
CA LYS A 39 -10.21 15.65 13.97
C LYS A 39 -8.91 16.13 13.33
N PRO A 40 -8.77 17.37 12.82
CA PRO A 40 -7.55 17.79 12.13
C PRO A 40 -6.27 17.65 12.97
N LEU A 41 -6.39 17.80 14.30
CA LEU A 41 -5.28 17.74 15.25
C LEU A 41 -5.24 16.42 16.04
N LEU A 42 -6.03 15.41 15.64
CA LEU A 42 -5.93 14.08 16.24
C LEU A 42 -4.55 13.46 15.96
N PRO A 43 -3.89 12.87 16.97
CA PRO A 43 -2.56 12.32 16.81
C PRO A 43 -2.58 11.04 15.98
N LEU A 44 -1.56 10.87 15.15
CA LEU A 44 -1.28 9.64 14.41
C LEU A 44 0.20 9.35 14.59
N GLY A 45 0.52 8.50 15.58
CA GLY A 45 1.88 8.29 16.08
C GLY A 45 2.55 9.61 16.43
N ASN A 46 3.62 9.96 15.72
CA ASN A 46 4.42 11.17 15.99
C ASN A 46 3.95 12.41 15.18
N THR A 47 2.83 12.32 14.46
CA THR A 47 2.24 13.43 13.70
C THR A 47 0.76 13.60 14.06
N ASN A 48 0.03 14.43 13.32
CA ASN A 48 -1.41 14.57 13.38
C ASN A 48 -2.04 14.44 11.99
N ALA A 49 -3.36 14.34 11.94
CA ALA A 49 -4.10 14.12 10.68
C ALA A 49 -3.81 15.18 9.61
N VAL A 50 -3.87 16.47 9.95
CA VAL A 50 -3.67 17.54 8.95
C VAL A 50 -2.23 17.57 8.41
N CYS A 51 -1.24 17.44 9.29
CA CYS A 51 0.17 17.42 8.89
C CYS A 51 0.44 16.19 8.01
N ARG A 52 -0.23 15.07 8.27
CA ARG A 52 -0.14 13.88 7.44
C ARG A 52 -0.72 14.09 6.04
N CYS A 53 -1.90 14.71 5.93
CA CYS A 53 -2.49 15.05 4.62
C CYS A 53 -1.59 15.99 3.81
N VAL A 54 -0.94 16.97 4.45
CA VAL A 54 0.03 17.85 3.77
C VAL A 54 1.27 17.07 3.33
N ALA A 55 1.83 16.24 4.22
CA ALA A 55 3.00 15.43 3.93
C ALA A 55 2.77 14.45 2.77
N LEU A 56 1.56 13.90 2.63
CA LEU A 56 1.17 13.05 1.49
C LEU A 56 1.39 13.77 0.16
N PHE A 57 0.83 14.96 0.00
CA PHE A 57 0.90 15.69 -1.27
C PHE A 57 2.32 16.22 -1.53
N ALA A 58 3.00 16.70 -0.49
CA ALA A 58 4.40 17.14 -0.59
C ALA A 58 5.33 16.00 -1.03
N ALA A 59 5.19 14.81 -0.42
CA ALA A 59 5.96 13.61 -0.80
C ALA A 59 5.60 13.07 -2.19
N SER A 60 4.50 13.55 -2.78
CA SER A 60 4.06 13.21 -4.14
C SER A 60 4.47 14.26 -5.17
N GLY A 61 5.27 15.27 -4.78
CA GLY A 61 5.76 16.31 -5.69
C GLY A 61 4.79 17.47 -5.94
N ILE A 62 3.69 17.55 -5.19
CA ILE A 62 2.72 18.65 -5.34
C ILE A 62 3.22 19.89 -4.59
N ALA A 63 3.44 20.97 -5.33
CA ALA A 63 3.92 22.23 -4.77
C ALA A 63 2.78 23.12 -4.23
N GLU A 64 1.65 23.19 -4.92
CA GLU A 64 0.50 23.98 -4.48
C GLU A 64 -0.40 23.15 -3.54
N ILE A 65 -0.15 23.25 -2.23
CA ILE A 65 -0.95 22.60 -1.20
C ILE A 65 -1.73 23.65 -0.42
N LEU A 66 -3.06 23.56 -0.48
CA LEU A 66 -4.01 24.45 0.18
C LEU A 66 -4.74 23.71 1.30
N VAL A 67 -4.70 24.22 2.51
CA VAL A 67 -5.52 23.74 3.62
C VAL A 67 -6.65 24.73 3.89
N VAL A 68 -7.88 24.30 3.70
CA VAL A 68 -9.07 25.11 4.01
C VAL A 68 -9.38 24.97 5.50
N THR A 69 -9.23 26.07 6.24
CA THR A 69 -9.46 26.16 7.69
C THR A 69 -10.80 26.85 7.98
N GLY A 70 -11.31 26.72 9.20
CA GLY A 70 -12.62 27.25 9.59
C GLY A 70 -12.76 27.22 11.11
N TYR A 71 -13.55 26.29 11.65
CA TYR A 71 -13.62 26.08 13.09
C TYR A 71 -12.22 25.86 13.68
N ARG A 72 -11.86 26.65 14.70
CA ARG A 72 -10.53 26.65 15.35
C ARG A 72 -9.35 26.91 14.39
N ALA A 73 -9.54 27.76 13.37
CA ALA A 73 -8.52 28.08 12.37
C ALA A 73 -7.15 28.46 12.96
N GLU A 74 -7.09 29.27 14.02
CA GLU A 74 -5.82 29.71 14.63
C GLU A 74 -4.98 28.53 15.13
N ALA A 75 -5.59 27.60 15.87
CA ALA A 75 -4.90 26.41 16.38
C ALA A 75 -4.43 25.49 15.23
N LEU A 76 -5.22 25.40 14.15
CA LEU A 76 -4.87 24.61 12.98
C LEU A 76 -3.73 25.25 12.18
N GLU A 77 -3.75 26.56 12.02
CA GLU A 77 -2.71 27.35 11.36
C GLU A 77 -1.38 27.27 12.12
N GLU A 78 -1.42 27.33 13.45
CA GLU A 78 -0.24 27.14 14.31
C GLU A 78 0.42 25.76 14.07
N ALA A 79 -0.39 24.69 14.01
CA ALA A 79 0.11 23.35 13.72
C ALA A 79 0.72 23.20 12.31
N LEU A 80 0.35 24.09 11.38
CA LEU A 80 0.78 24.05 9.98
C LEU A 80 1.94 24.99 9.65
N VAL A 81 2.43 25.80 10.61
CA VAL A 81 3.51 26.80 10.37
C VAL A 81 4.76 26.19 9.73
N ALA A 82 5.13 24.97 10.14
CA ALA A 82 6.31 24.26 9.62
C ALA A 82 6.02 23.41 8.38
N SER A 83 4.77 23.37 7.91
CA SER A 83 4.35 22.53 6.79
C SER A 83 4.41 23.29 5.46
N PRO A 84 4.77 22.64 4.34
CA PRO A 84 4.86 23.28 3.03
C PRO A 84 3.46 23.47 2.40
N CYS A 85 2.63 24.29 3.02
CA CYS A 85 1.27 24.56 2.55
C CYS A 85 0.84 26.00 2.81
N ARG A 86 -0.18 26.46 2.07
CA ARG A 86 -0.92 27.70 2.35
C ARG A 86 -2.25 27.37 3.02
N THR A 87 -2.66 28.20 3.97
CA THR A 87 -3.99 28.11 4.58
C THR A 87 -4.94 29.12 3.94
N VAL A 88 -6.22 28.74 3.84
CA VAL A 88 -7.30 29.66 3.47
C VAL A 88 -8.48 29.47 4.42
N ARG A 89 -8.95 30.56 5.02
CA ARG A 89 -10.09 30.53 5.95
C ARG A 89 -11.39 30.54 5.16
N ASN A 90 -12.27 29.57 5.43
CA ASN A 90 -13.66 29.61 5.02
C ASN A 90 -14.49 30.22 6.16
N PRO A 91 -15.01 31.45 6.03
CA PRO A 91 -15.84 32.07 7.08
C PRO A 91 -17.21 31.37 7.21
N ASP A 92 -17.70 30.74 6.15
CA ASP A 92 -19.02 30.11 6.08
C ASP A 92 -18.95 28.59 6.27
N PHE A 93 -17.99 28.09 7.07
CA PHE A 93 -17.75 26.66 7.28
C PHE A 93 -18.97 25.90 7.81
N ASP A 94 -19.90 26.62 8.46
CA ASP A 94 -21.18 26.12 8.97
C ASP A 94 -22.19 25.73 7.88
N SER A 95 -21.99 26.24 6.66
CA SER A 95 -22.86 25.95 5.51
C SER A 95 -22.61 24.58 4.88
N GLY A 96 -21.79 23.74 5.52
CA GLY A 96 -21.45 22.39 5.09
C GLY A 96 -20.17 22.31 4.24
N MET A 97 -19.66 21.09 4.04
CA MET A 97 -18.34 20.81 3.42
C MET A 97 -18.18 21.46 2.04
N PHE A 98 -19.26 21.57 1.26
CA PHE A 98 -19.19 22.13 -0.09
C PHE A 98 -18.79 23.61 -0.13
N SER A 99 -19.11 24.39 0.92
CA SER A 99 -18.61 25.78 1.05
C SER A 99 -17.08 25.82 1.10
N SER A 100 -16.46 24.86 1.79
CA SER A 100 -15.01 24.76 1.92
C SER A 100 -14.35 24.34 0.60
N VAL A 101 -15.01 23.45 -0.16
CA VAL A 101 -14.59 23.11 -1.52
C VAL A 101 -14.56 24.37 -2.40
N ARG A 102 -15.62 25.18 -2.38
CA ARG A 102 -15.68 26.42 -3.19
C ARG A 102 -14.56 27.39 -2.84
N VAL A 103 -14.33 27.63 -1.55
CA VAL A 103 -13.24 28.49 -1.06
C VAL A 103 -11.87 27.97 -1.52
N GLY A 104 -11.62 26.66 -1.36
CA GLY A 104 -10.36 26.05 -1.80
C GLY A 104 -10.15 26.17 -3.31
N VAL A 105 -11.18 25.85 -4.10
CA VAL A 105 -11.14 25.85 -5.57
C VAL A 105 -10.95 27.27 -6.13
N GLN A 106 -11.57 28.28 -5.51
CA GLN A 106 -11.37 29.69 -5.87
C GLN A 106 -9.99 30.22 -5.48
N SER A 107 -9.33 29.58 -4.52
CA SER A 107 -8.02 29.99 -4.01
C SER A 107 -6.84 29.40 -4.78
N LEU A 108 -7.08 28.41 -5.65
CA LEU A 108 -6.06 27.83 -6.52
C LEU A 108 -5.48 28.87 -7.48
N HIS A 109 -4.18 28.78 -7.76
CA HIS A 109 -3.53 29.62 -8.77
C HIS A 109 -4.16 29.43 -10.17
N ALA A 110 -4.05 30.46 -11.01
CA ALA A 110 -4.71 30.50 -12.32
C ALA A 110 -4.12 29.48 -13.32
N GLY A 111 -2.83 29.16 -13.22
CA GLY A 111 -2.15 28.18 -14.09
C GLY A 111 -2.22 26.74 -13.59
N CYS A 112 -3.18 26.41 -12.73
CA CYS A 112 -3.40 25.05 -12.23
C CYS A 112 -4.24 24.28 -13.26
N ASP A 113 -3.79 23.11 -13.70
CA ASP A 113 -4.45 22.27 -14.71
C ASP A 113 -5.44 21.28 -14.09
N ALA A 114 -5.14 20.80 -12.89
CA ALA A 114 -5.99 19.90 -12.12
C ALA A 114 -5.73 20.02 -10.63
N PHE A 115 -6.63 19.51 -9.79
CA PHE A 115 -6.44 19.54 -8.35
C PHE A 115 -7.03 18.32 -7.65
N PHE A 116 -6.40 17.94 -6.55
CA PHE A 116 -6.93 16.95 -5.61
C PHE A 116 -7.85 17.60 -4.58
N VAL A 117 -8.84 16.84 -4.10
CA VAL A 117 -9.66 17.22 -2.93
C VAL A 117 -9.62 16.11 -1.89
N LEU A 118 -9.02 16.39 -0.73
CA LEU A 118 -8.87 15.43 0.36
C LEU A 118 -9.52 15.96 1.65
N PRO A 119 -10.58 15.32 2.16
CA PRO A 119 -11.03 15.51 3.53
C PRO A 119 -9.92 15.15 4.54
N VAL A 120 -9.71 15.99 5.55
CA VAL A 120 -8.66 15.79 6.57
C VAL A 120 -8.86 14.52 7.40
N ASP A 121 -10.06 13.97 7.40
CA ASP A 121 -10.41 12.73 8.08
C ASP A 121 -10.07 11.47 7.30
N ILE A 122 -9.43 11.58 6.13
CA ILE A 122 -8.86 10.46 5.36
C ILE A 122 -7.33 10.60 5.27
N PRO A 123 -6.58 10.46 6.40
CA PRO A 123 -5.17 10.81 6.43
C PRO A 123 -4.22 9.66 6.02
N LEU A 124 -4.75 8.48 5.64
CA LEU A 124 -3.92 7.28 5.38
C LEU A 124 -3.60 7.00 3.92
N VAL A 125 -4.07 7.83 2.99
CA VAL A 125 -3.72 7.69 1.57
C VAL A 125 -2.20 7.72 1.39
N ARG A 126 -1.68 6.86 0.51
CA ARG A 126 -0.25 6.71 0.24
C ARG A 126 0.19 7.51 -0.99
N PRO A 127 1.44 8.02 -1.02
CA PRO A 127 1.98 8.73 -2.19
C PRO A 127 1.90 7.95 -3.51
N ALA A 128 1.98 6.62 -3.45
CA ALA A 128 1.84 5.77 -4.64
C ALA A 128 0.46 5.92 -5.32
N THR A 129 -0.60 6.15 -4.55
CA THR A 129 -1.95 6.42 -5.07
C THR A 129 -2.00 7.73 -5.83
N ILE A 130 -1.39 8.78 -5.28
CA ILE A 130 -1.35 10.11 -5.91
C ILE A 130 -0.59 10.04 -7.23
N ARG A 131 0.59 9.40 -7.24
CA ARG A 131 1.37 9.20 -8.47
C ARG A 131 0.60 8.42 -9.53
N LEU A 132 -0.09 7.33 -9.14
CA LEU A 132 -0.89 6.54 -10.07
C LEU A 132 -2.01 7.36 -10.72
N LEU A 133 -2.70 8.21 -9.95
CA LEU A 133 -3.73 9.11 -10.50
C LEU A 133 -3.12 10.13 -11.47
N LEU A 134 -1.96 10.72 -11.13
CA LEU A 134 -1.25 11.65 -12.01
C LEU A 134 -0.81 10.98 -13.33
N GLU A 135 -0.27 9.76 -13.26
CA GLU A 135 0.16 8.98 -14.44
C GLU A 135 -0.99 8.63 -15.40
N ASN A 136 -2.23 8.53 -14.88
CA ASN A 136 -3.42 8.25 -15.67
C ASN A 136 -4.18 9.52 -16.09
N PHE A 137 -3.71 10.71 -15.72
CA PHE A 137 -4.42 11.95 -15.99
C PHE A 137 -4.25 12.40 -17.45
N THR A 138 -5.38 12.49 -18.17
CA THR A 138 -5.42 12.89 -19.58
C THR A 138 -5.89 14.34 -19.80
N GLY A 139 -6.15 15.10 -18.73
CA GLY A 139 -6.50 16.52 -18.80
C GLY A 139 -7.99 16.85 -18.63
N SER A 140 -8.90 15.96 -19.06
CA SER A 140 -10.34 16.29 -19.16
C SER A 140 -11.28 15.37 -18.37
N THR A 141 -10.76 14.37 -17.67
CA THR A 141 -11.57 13.35 -16.98
C THR A 141 -11.30 13.43 -15.48
N VAL A 142 -12.36 13.37 -14.67
CA VAL A 142 -12.23 13.23 -13.21
C VAL A 142 -11.75 11.83 -12.89
N LEU A 143 -10.64 11.69 -12.15
CA LEU A 143 -10.15 10.38 -11.73
C LEU A 143 -10.51 10.11 -10.28
N PHE A 144 -11.08 8.95 -10.01
CA PHE A 144 -11.34 8.47 -8.65
C PHE A 144 -10.46 7.25 -8.36
N PRO A 145 -9.77 7.19 -7.20
CA PRO A 145 -9.17 5.93 -6.77
C PRO A 145 -10.28 4.94 -6.40
N LEU A 146 -10.17 3.69 -6.87
CA LEU A 146 -11.11 2.61 -6.60
C LEU A 146 -10.40 1.46 -5.88
N PHE A 147 -10.79 1.21 -4.62
CA PHE A 147 -10.31 0.07 -3.83
C PHE A 147 -11.48 -0.86 -3.52
N GLU A 148 -11.37 -2.13 -3.91
CA GLU A 148 -12.41 -3.16 -3.71
C GLU A 148 -13.83 -2.68 -4.06
N GLU A 149 -14.00 -2.17 -5.29
CA GLU A 149 -15.28 -1.64 -5.84
C GLU A 149 -15.82 -0.38 -5.12
N LYS A 150 -15.03 0.23 -4.23
CA LYS A 150 -15.41 1.47 -3.54
C LYS A 150 -14.56 2.63 -4.03
N ARG A 151 -15.23 3.66 -4.56
CA ARG A 151 -14.60 4.95 -4.85
C ARG A 151 -14.14 5.58 -3.54
N GLY A 152 -12.88 6.00 -3.53
CA GLY A 152 -12.24 6.66 -2.39
C GLY A 152 -11.76 8.07 -2.71
N HIS A 153 -10.90 8.56 -1.83
CA HIS A 153 -10.23 9.86 -1.92
C HIS A 153 -8.72 9.74 -2.12
N PRO A 154 -8.07 10.80 -2.65
CA PRO A 154 -8.68 11.99 -3.23
C PRO A 154 -9.02 11.81 -4.72
N PRO A 155 -10.15 12.33 -5.21
CA PRO A 155 -10.33 12.50 -6.65
C PRO A 155 -9.34 13.53 -7.22
N LEU A 156 -8.90 13.31 -8.45
CA LEU A 156 -8.18 14.29 -9.27
C LEU A 156 -9.17 14.95 -10.24
N ILE A 157 -9.33 16.27 -10.13
CA ILE A 157 -10.38 17.02 -10.82
C ILE A 157 -9.73 18.03 -11.79
N PRO A 158 -10.06 18.01 -13.09
CA PRO A 158 -9.64 19.04 -14.03
C PRO A 158 -10.03 20.46 -13.59
N CYS A 159 -9.12 21.42 -13.71
CA CYS A 159 -9.40 22.83 -13.39
C CYS A 159 -10.42 23.48 -14.33
N CYS A 160 -10.69 22.90 -15.51
CA CYS A 160 -11.79 23.36 -16.36
C CYS A 160 -13.17 23.25 -15.68
N TYR A 161 -13.31 22.47 -14.61
CA TYR A 161 -14.54 22.38 -13.81
C TYR A 161 -14.61 23.38 -12.65
N ARG A 162 -13.58 24.22 -12.46
CA ARG A 162 -13.50 25.23 -11.38
C ARG A 162 -14.73 26.14 -11.36
N GLU A 163 -15.13 26.69 -12.50
CA GLU A 163 -16.29 27.59 -12.59
C GLU A 163 -17.60 26.87 -12.30
N ALA A 164 -17.75 25.63 -12.78
CA ALA A 164 -18.94 24.82 -12.51
C ALA A 164 -19.07 24.52 -11.00
N ILE A 165 -17.96 24.22 -10.33
CA ILE A 165 -17.91 24.02 -8.87
C ILE A 165 -18.24 25.32 -8.13
N ALA A 166 -17.65 26.44 -8.55
CA ALA A 166 -17.87 27.73 -7.92
C ALA A 166 -19.34 28.19 -8.00
N ASN A 167 -20.05 27.84 -9.07
CA ASN A 167 -21.42 28.29 -9.34
C ASN A 167 -22.51 27.26 -9.01
N TYR A 168 -22.14 26.05 -8.57
CA TYR A 168 -23.11 25.01 -8.26
C TYR A 168 -23.94 25.35 -7.01
N SER A 169 -25.25 25.32 -7.16
CA SER A 169 -26.23 25.57 -6.09
C SER A 169 -27.17 24.37 -5.83
N GLY A 170 -26.92 23.23 -6.46
CA GLY A 170 -27.73 22.03 -6.28
C GLY A 170 -27.43 21.29 -4.97
N ALA A 171 -28.34 20.38 -4.58
CA ALA A 171 -28.15 19.50 -3.45
C ALA A 171 -27.02 18.47 -3.70
N GLY A 172 -26.51 17.85 -2.62
CA GLY A 172 -25.55 16.74 -2.69
C GLY A 172 -24.07 17.13 -2.87
N GLY A 173 -23.77 18.44 -2.95
CA GLY A 173 -22.40 18.97 -2.90
C GLY A 173 -21.52 18.52 -4.07
N LEU A 174 -20.21 18.42 -3.83
CA LEU A 174 -19.21 18.11 -4.86
C LEU A 174 -19.49 16.76 -5.53
N ARG A 175 -19.86 15.73 -4.76
CA ARG A 175 -20.14 14.39 -5.29
C ARG A 175 -21.19 14.41 -6.40
N THR A 176 -22.37 14.97 -6.12
CA THR A 176 -23.47 15.06 -7.10
C THR A 176 -23.15 15.94 -8.29
N LEU A 177 -22.25 16.91 -8.13
CA LEU A 177 -21.76 17.70 -9.27
C LEU A 177 -20.81 16.88 -10.15
N LEU A 178 -19.86 16.17 -9.56
CA LEU A 178 -18.88 15.37 -10.31
C LEU A 178 -19.53 14.20 -11.08
N ASP A 179 -20.66 13.68 -10.61
CA ASP A 179 -21.45 12.66 -11.34
C ASP A 179 -21.96 13.16 -12.71
N ARG A 180 -21.89 14.48 -12.97
CA ARG A 180 -22.28 15.11 -14.26
C ARG A 180 -21.12 15.21 -15.24
N PHE A 181 -19.90 14.92 -14.83
CA PHE A 181 -18.70 15.03 -15.65
C PHE A 181 -18.17 13.66 -16.09
N PRO A 182 -17.42 13.59 -17.20
CA PRO A 182 -16.63 12.40 -17.52
C PRO A 182 -15.75 12.01 -16.34
N ALA A 183 -15.89 10.77 -15.90
CA ALA A 183 -15.16 10.24 -14.76
C ALA A 183 -14.63 8.83 -15.07
N GLN A 184 -13.47 8.50 -14.51
CA GLN A 184 -12.83 7.21 -14.62
C GLN A 184 -12.39 6.71 -13.25
N ASP A 185 -12.64 5.44 -13.00
CA ASP A 185 -12.16 4.74 -11.81
C ASP A 185 -10.76 4.15 -12.07
N ILE A 186 -9.81 4.49 -11.21
CA ILE A 186 -8.44 4.00 -11.25
C ILE A 186 -8.29 2.97 -10.13
N LEU A 187 -8.08 1.72 -10.52
CA LEU A 187 -7.88 0.63 -9.57
C LEU A 187 -6.60 0.89 -8.76
N VAL A 188 -6.76 0.96 -7.44
CA VAL A 188 -5.66 1.11 -6.49
C VAL A 188 -5.64 -0.07 -5.53
N TRP A 189 -4.46 -0.37 -4.99
CA TRP A 189 -4.30 -1.36 -3.93
C TRP A 189 -4.38 -0.73 -2.52
N ASP A 190 -4.31 0.59 -2.43
CA ASP A 190 -4.24 1.37 -1.19
C ASP A 190 -5.62 1.45 -0.54
N ALA A 191 -5.81 0.75 0.58
CA ALA A 191 -7.07 0.79 1.30
C ALA A 191 -7.28 2.13 2.03
N GLY A 192 -6.22 2.92 2.24
CA GLY A 192 -6.28 4.23 2.88
C GLY A 192 -7.19 5.24 2.19
N VAL A 193 -7.58 4.99 0.93
CA VAL A 193 -8.48 5.84 0.15
C VAL A 193 -9.94 5.79 0.62
N VAL A 194 -10.34 4.76 1.38
CA VAL A 194 -11.74 4.55 1.82
C VAL A 194 -11.94 4.60 3.34
N TYR A 195 -10.88 4.81 4.13
CA TYR A 195 -10.97 4.85 5.58
C TYR A 195 -10.99 6.30 6.10
N ASP A 196 -12.13 6.69 6.65
CA ASP A 196 -12.31 7.95 7.38
C ASP A 196 -12.29 7.74 8.91
N MET A 197 -12.13 8.84 9.67
CA MET A 197 -12.25 8.86 11.14
C MET A 197 -13.46 9.69 11.60
N ASP A 198 -14.65 9.23 11.23
CA ASP A 198 -15.92 9.91 11.53
C ASP A 198 -16.40 9.72 12.97
N VAL A 199 -16.10 8.57 13.58
CA VAL A 199 -16.43 8.22 14.97
C VAL A 199 -15.23 7.66 15.73
N PRO A 200 -15.24 7.64 17.09
CA PRO A 200 -14.05 7.29 17.88
C PRO A 200 -13.47 5.90 17.58
N GLY A 201 -14.33 4.91 17.30
CA GLY A 201 -13.89 3.57 16.92
C GLY A 201 -13.10 3.55 15.61
N GLN A 202 -13.54 4.32 14.61
CA GLN A 202 -12.82 4.44 13.34
C GLN A 202 -11.46 5.09 13.52
N TYR A 203 -11.35 6.12 14.36
CA TYR A 203 -10.05 6.73 14.67
C TYR A 203 -9.07 5.72 15.30
N GLN A 204 -9.55 4.87 16.22
CA GLN A 204 -8.70 3.83 16.83
C GLN A 204 -8.21 2.81 15.80
N GLU A 205 -9.10 2.32 14.93
CA GLU A 205 -8.74 1.43 13.83
C GLU A 205 -7.71 2.08 12.89
N LEU A 206 -7.95 3.33 12.52
CA LEU A 206 -7.11 4.11 11.62
C LEU A 206 -5.73 4.40 12.24
N ALA A 207 -5.65 4.66 13.54
CA ALA A 207 -4.39 4.79 14.27
C ALA A 207 -3.60 3.45 14.29
N GLN A 208 -4.27 2.30 14.44
CA GLN A 208 -3.62 1.00 14.34
C GLN A 208 -3.13 0.71 12.92
N MET A 209 -3.96 1.01 11.92
CA MET A 209 -3.58 0.89 10.51
C MET A 209 -2.36 1.75 10.19
N TYR A 210 -2.29 2.97 10.73
CA TYR A 210 -1.15 3.85 10.55
C TYR A 210 0.16 3.21 11.01
N LEU A 211 0.18 2.62 12.22
CA LEU A 211 1.37 1.94 12.76
C LEU A 211 1.78 0.71 11.93
N ARG A 212 0.84 0.17 11.14
CA ARG A 212 0.98 -1.05 10.34
C ARG A 212 1.12 -0.79 8.84
N GLN A 213 1.20 0.47 8.40
CA GLN A 213 1.22 0.83 6.98
C GLN A 213 2.36 0.19 6.19
N ALA A 214 3.51 -0.01 6.84
CA ALA A 214 4.69 -0.64 6.25
C ALA A 214 4.48 -2.14 5.95
N VAL A 215 3.53 -2.80 6.59
CA VAL A 215 3.17 -4.20 6.34
C VAL A 215 1.96 -4.29 5.41
N GLY A 216 1.03 -3.35 5.55
CA GLY A 216 -0.23 -3.33 4.81
C GLY A 216 -1.24 -4.38 5.29
N THR A 217 -2.48 -4.29 4.80
CA THR A 217 -3.52 -5.27 5.11
C THR A 217 -3.47 -6.46 4.14
N ARG A 218 -4.12 -7.56 4.52
CA ARG A 218 -4.26 -8.74 3.62
C ARG A 218 -5.05 -8.41 2.35
N SER A 219 -6.03 -7.50 2.45
CA SER A 219 -6.79 -7.03 1.29
C SER A 219 -5.90 -6.23 0.33
N GLU A 220 -5.03 -5.37 0.87
CA GLU A 220 -4.03 -4.63 0.08
C GLU A 220 -3.07 -5.60 -0.63
N ALA A 221 -2.56 -6.61 0.09
CA ALA A 221 -1.69 -7.62 -0.50
C ALA A 221 -2.38 -8.42 -1.62
N ARG A 222 -3.65 -8.79 -1.46
CA ARG A 222 -4.41 -9.45 -2.53
C ARG A 222 -4.69 -8.53 -3.72
N ALA A 223 -4.96 -7.25 -3.48
CA ALA A 223 -5.14 -6.27 -4.55
C ALA A 223 -3.85 -6.12 -5.37
N LEU A 224 -2.69 -6.05 -4.72
CA LEU A 224 -1.38 -6.09 -5.39
C LEU A 224 -1.16 -7.38 -6.17
N ALA A 225 -1.45 -8.53 -5.57
CA ALA A 225 -1.28 -9.82 -6.22
C ALA A 225 -2.11 -9.91 -7.52
N ARG A 226 -3.39 -9.49 -7.48
CA ARG A 226 -4.26 -9.42 -8.67
C ARG A 226 -3.73 -8.48 -9.76
N HIS A 227 -2.98 -7.45 -9.37
CA HIS A 227 -2.45 -6.48 -10.31
C HIS A 227 -1.16 -6.96 -10.98
N TYR A 228 -0.24 -7.55 -10.21
CA TYR A 228 1.13 -7.86 -10.67
C TYR A 228 1.36 -9.32 -11.03
N MET A 229 0.53 -10.25 -10.55
CA MET A 229 0.80 -11.69 -10.64
C MET A 229 -0.22 -12.40 -11.53
N SER A 230 0.20 -13.50 -12.16
CA SER A 230 -0.72 -14.41 -12.86
C SER A 230 -1.61 -15.17 -11.88
N GLU A 231 -2.74 -15.71 -12.34
CA GLU A 231 -3.61 -16.55 -11.49
C GLU A 231 -2.85 -17.72 -10.84
N SER A 232 -1.96 -18.38 -11.59
CA SER A 232 -1.10 -19.44 -11.07
C SER A 232 -0.07 -18.92 -10.04
N GLY A 233 0.46 -17.71 -10.23
CA GLY A 233 1.36 -17.06 -9.28
C GLY A 233 0.65 -16.70 -7.99
N ILE A 234 -0.58 -16.17 -8.08
CA ILE A 234 -1.43 -15.86 -6.92
C ILE A 234 -1.72 -17.14 -6.14
N ALA A 235 -2.19 -18.20 -6.82
CA ALA A 235 -2.54 -19.45 -6.15
C ALA A 235 -1.32 -20.10 -5.47
N HIS A 236 -0.12 -19.99 -6.08
CA HIS A 236 1.13 -20.40 -5.44
C HIS A 236 1.44 -19.55 -4.20
N GLY A 237 1.40 -18.22 -4.33
CA GLY A 237 1.63 -17.30 -3.22
C GLY A 237 0.67 -17.50 -2.05
N GLU A 238 -0.61 -17.78 -2.32
CA GLU A 238 -1.60 -18.11 -1.29
C GLU A 238 -1.25 -19.41 -0.53
N ALA A 239 -0.78 -20.44 -1.24
CA ALA A 239 -0.33 -21.68 -0.62
C ALA A 239 0.93 -21.44 0.24
N VAL A 240 1.89 -20.64 -0.24
CA VAL A 240 3.08 -20.24 0.53
C VAL A 240 2.68 -19.45 1.78
N ALA A 241 1.79 -18.48 1.65
CA ALA A 241 1.26 -17.70 2.78
C ALA A 241 0.56 -18.60 3.83
N GLU A 242 -0.23 -19.59 3.40
CA GLU A 242 -0.88 -20.55 4.30
C GLU A 242 0.17 -21.34 5.09
N VAL A 243 1.19 -21.87 4.42
CA VAL A 243 2.28 -22.64 5.05
C VAL A 243 3.08 -21.76 6.00
N ALA A 244 3.53 -20.58 5.57
CA ALA A 244 4.27 -19.63 6.40
C ALA A 244 3.49 -19.28 7.68
N CYS A 245 2.18 -19.03 7.55
CA CYS A 245 1.33 -18.76 8.70
C CYS A 245 1.16 -19.97 9.64
N CYS A 246 1.11 -21.20 9.11
CA CYS A 246 1.06 -22.40 9.95
C CYS A 246 2.34 -22.57 10.77
N LEU A 247 3.50 -22.36 10.16
CA LEU A 247 4.80 -22.38 10.83
C LEU A 247 4.88 -21.26 11.89
N GLY A 248 4.49 -20.04 11.53
CA GLY A 248 4.50 -18.89 12.45
C GLY A 248 3.62 -19.11 13.67
N ARG A 249 2.41 -19.65 13.51
CA ARG A 249 1.55 -20.00 14.65
C ARG A 249 2.18 -21.06 15.55
N ALA A 250 2.86 -22.06 14.97
CA ALA A 250 3.54 -23.08 15.75
C ALA A 250 4.66 -22.48 16.61
N LEU A 251 5.49 -21.59 16.04
CA LEU A 251 6.55 -20.91 16.78
C LEU A 251 5.97 -19.93 17.81
N ASN A 252 4.94 -19.14 17.47
CA ASN A 252 4.30 -18.24 18.42
C ASN A 252 3.69 -18.99 19.61
N SER A 253 3.20 -20.23 19.42
CA SER A 253 2.76 -21.08 20.53
C SER A 253 3.89 -21.49 21.49
N LYS A 254 5.14 -21.29 21.11
CA LYS A 254 6.36 -21.50 21.91
C LYS A 254 6.98 -20.20 22.43
N GLY A 255 6.27 -19.08 22.31
CA GLY A 255 6.69 -17.78 22.87
C GLY A 255 7.44 -16.88 21.90
N TYR A 256 7.51 -17.23 20.61
CA TYR A 256 7.96 -16.30 19.58
C TYR A 256 6.91 -15.20 19.35
N GLN A 257 7.36 -14.06 18.79
CA GLN A 257 6.52 -12.90 18.50
C GLN A 257 6.53 -12.59 17.00
N LEU A 258 6.34 -13.61 16.17
CA LEU A 258 6.32 -13.46 14.72
C LEU A 258 5.04 -12.78 14.27
N ASP A 259 5.18 -11.87 13.31
CA ASP A 259 4.11 -11.10 12.74
C ASP A 259 3.36 -11.90 11.67
N MET A 260 2.12 -12.26 11.99
CA MET A 260 1.29 -13.09 11.12
C MET A 260 0.88 -12.39 9.81
N ASP A 261 0.88 -11.06 9.76
CA ASP A 261 0.54 -10.33 8.54
C ASP A 261 1.76 -10.13 7.65
N ILE A 262 2.97 -10.00 8.20
CA ILE A 262 4.20 -10.09 7.39
C ILE A 262 4.28 -11.48 6.76
N LEU A 263 4.08 -12.55 7.54
CA LEU A 263 4.08 -13.93 7.02
C LEU A 263 3.06 -14.13 5.90
N TYR A 264 1.84 -13.61 6.07
CA TYR A 264 0.81 -13.74 5.05
C TYR A 264 1.13 -12.88 3.81
N ASN A 265 1.38 -11.58 3.98
CA ASN A 265 1.55 -10.64 2.88
C ASN A 265 2.84 -10.93 2.10
N ALA A 266 3.96 -11.19 2.78
CA ALA A 266 5.20 -11.55 2.12
C ALA A 266 5.11 -12.94 1.48
N GLY A 267 4.46 -13.91 2.13
CA GLY A 267 4.22 -15.22 1.52
C GLY A 267 3.40 -15.13 0.22
N LEU A 268 2.37 -14.30 0.20
CA LEU A 268 1.54 -14.05 -0.99
C LEU A 268 2.32 -13.34 -2.09
N LEU A 269 3.13 -12.34 -1.73
CA LEU A 269 3.79 -11.42 -2.67
C LEU A 269 5.25 -11.75 -2.95
N HIS A 270 5.81 -12.86 -2.43
CA HIS A 270 7.24 -13.16 -2.57
C HIS A 270 7.72 -13.20 -4.04
N ASP A 271 6.82 -13.62 -4.94
CA ASP A 271 7.04 -13.74 -6.37
C ASP A 271 6.36 -12.61 -7.18
N ILE A 272 6.05 -11.46 -6.56
CA ILE A 272 5.31 -10.35 -7.20
C ILE A 272 5.97 -9.84 -8.50
N ALA A 273 7.29 -9.96 -8.63
CA ALA A 273 8.07 -9.55 -9.80
C ALA A 273 8.57 -10.74 -10.64
N LYS A 274 7.95 -11.93 -10.52
CA LYS A 274 8.36 -13.14 -11.23
C LYS A 274 8.47 -12.91 -12.74
N GLY A 275 9.55 -13.41 -13.34
CA GLY A 275 9.88 -13.21 -14.76
C GLY A 275 10.84 -12.04 -15.01
N GLN A 276 11.06 -11.17 -14.03
CA GLN A 276 12.12 -10.16 -14.09
C GLN A 276 13.49 -10.74 -13.71
N LYS A 277 14.57 -10.14 -14.22
CA LYS A 277 15.94 -10.48 -13.78
C LYS A 277 16.09 -10.11 -12.31
N GLN A 278 16.61 -11.03 -11.49
CA GLN A 278 16.69 -10.85 -10.03
C GLN A 278 15.32 -10.49 -9.42
N HIS A 279 14.29 -11.28 -9.73
CA HIS A 279 12.90 -10.97 -9.36
C HIS A 279 12.72 -10.70 -7.85
N ALA A 280 13.45 -11.37 -6.98
CA ALA A 280 13.40 -11.12 -5.54
C ALA A 280 13.76 -9.66 -5.19
N ARG A 281 14.85 -9.15 -5.78
CA ARG A 281 15.28 -7.76 -5.63
C ARG A 281 14.27 -6.79 -6.23
N ALA A 282 13.82 -7.05 -7.46
CA ALA A 282 12.84 -6.21 -8.14
C ALA A 282 11.51 -6.13 -7.37
N GLY A 283 11.07 -7.25 -6.78
CA GLY A 283 9.88 -7.32 -5.94
C GLY A 283 10.04 -6.52 -4.65
N ALA A 284 11.20 -6.62 -3.99
CA ALA A 284 11.50 -5.83 -2.79
C ALA A 284 11.55 -4.31 -3.09
N GLU A 285 12.20 -3.91 -4.18
CA GLU A 285 12.27 -2.50 -4.63
C GLU A 285 10.86 -1.96 -4.97
N LEU A 286 10.03 -2.76 -5.65
CA LEU A 286 8.63 -2.43 -5.91
C LEU A 286 7.87 -2.19 -4.60
N LEU A 287 7.88 -3.14 -3.66
CA LEU A 287 7.17 -3.00 -2.37
C LEU A 287 7.67 -1.80 -1.56
N ALA A 288 8.97 -1.51 -1.57
CA ALA A 288 9.52 -0.32 -0.93
C ALA A 288 8.96 0.97 -1.56
N SER A 289 8.90 1.05 -2.89
CA SER A 289 8.35 2.21 -3.62
C SER A 289 6.85 2.45 -3.35
N LEU A 290 6.14 1.38 -2.99
CA LEU A 290 4.73 1.38 -2.60
C LEU A 290 4.53 1.76 -1.12
N GLY A 291 5.60 1.86 -0.33
CA GLY A 291 5.54 2.15 1.10
C GLY A 291 5.30 0.92 1.97
N LEU A 292 5.52 -0.29 1.45
CA LEU A 292 5.40 -1.57 2.15
C LEU A 292 6.76 -2.09 2.61
N SER A 293 7.53 -1.23 3.28
CA SER A 293 8.91 -1.53 3.70
C SER A 293 9.03 -2.70 4.67
N GLY A 294 7.99 -3.02 5.44
CA GLY A 294 7.94 -4.15 6.37
C GLY A 294 7.91 -5.52 5.69
N LEU A 295 7.68 -5.57 4.37
CA LEU A 295 7.71 -6.81 3.60
C LEU A 295 9.03 -7.03 2.86
N VAL A 296 9.86 -5.99 2.74
CA VAL A 296 11.03 -5.95 1.85
C VAL A 296 12.03 -7.05 2.18
N GLU A 297 12.37 -7.24 3.45
CA GLU A 297 13.36 -8.25 3.84
C GLU A 297 12.89 -9.67 3.49
N ALA A 298 11.65 -10.01 3.86
CA ALA A 298 11.08 -11.33 3.58
C ALA A 298 10.98 -11.63 2.08
N VAL A 299 10.61 -10.64 1.27
CA VAL A 299 10.53 -10.80 -0.20
C VAL A 299 11.91 -10.80 -0.85
N PHE A 300 12.89 -10.04 -0.35
CA PHE A 300 14.23 -10.02 -0.93
C PHE A 300 14.96 -11.37 -0.73
N PHE A 301 14.83 -11.97 0.45
CA PHE A 301 15.57 -13.19 0.83
C PHE A 301 14.78 -14.49 0.65
N HIS A 302 13.59 -14.49 0.04
CA HIS A 302 12.73 -15.69 -0.04
C HIS A 302 13.37 -16.89 -0.79
N ASN A 303 14.45 -16.67 -1.54
CA ASN A 303 15.19 -17.71 -2.26
C ASN A 303 16.47 -18.17 -1.55
N GLU A 304 16.84 -17.53 -0.44
CA GLU A 304 18.06 -17.72 0.35
C GLU A 304 17.69 -18.30 1.73
N CYS A 305 17.61 -19.63 1.83
CA CYS A 305 17.21 -20.30 3.07
C CYS A 305 18.40 -20.55 4.00
N ASP A 306 19.23 -19.52 4.19
CA ASP A 306 20.36 -19.59 5.10
C ASP A 306 19.87 -19.69 6.55
N VAL A 307 20.61 -20.42 7.39
CA VAL A 307 20.26 -20.57 8.80
C VAL A 307 20.65 -19.29 9.55
N PRO A 308 19.76 -18.69 10.35
CA PRO A 308 20.08 -17.49 11.13
C PRO A 308 21.27 -17.73 12.08
N GLU A 309 22.17 -16.75 12.18
CA GLU A 309 23.38 -16.86 13.02
C GLU A 309 23.08 -17.04 14.51
N ASP A 310 22.03 -16.39 15.01
CA ASP A 310 21.57 -16.51 16.40
C ASP A 310 20.61 -17.70 16.62
N ALA A 311 20.39 -18.50 15.57
CA ALA A 311 19.48 -19.62 15.53
C ALA A 311 18.05 -19.26 15.97
N LYS A 312 17.58 -18.03 15.71
CA LYS A 312 16.18 -17.63 15.89
C LYS A 312 15.54 -17.38 14.54
N CYS A 313 14.44 -18.08 14.28
CA CYS A 313 13.70 -17.87 13.04
C CYS A 313 12.92 -16.55 13.11
N THR A 314 12.95 -15.84 11.99
CA THR A 314 12.21 -14.63 11.69
C THR A 314 11.19 -14.90 10.58
N GLU A 315 10.40 -13.89 10.21
CA GLU A 315 9.39 -14.02 9.16
C GLU A 315 9.99 -14.34 7.80
N LYS A 316 11.18 -13.81 7.47
CA LYS A 316 11.86 -14.10 6.21
C LYS A 316 12.22 -15.58 6.09
N ASP A 317 12.65 -16.17 7.20
CA ASP A 317 13.10 -17.57 7.23
C ASP A 317 11.89 -18.49 7.02
N LEU A 318 10.76 -18.17 7.66
CA LEU A 318 9.53 -18.93 7.49
C LEU A 318 8.92 -18.77 6.09
N VAL A 319 9.01 -17.59 5.48
CA VAL A 319 8.58 -17.39 4.08
C VAL A 319 9.49 -18.16 3.12
N CYS A 320 10.82 -18.13 3.31
CA CYS A 320 11.76 -18.91 2.50
C CYS A 320 11.45 -20.41 2.59
N LEU A 321 11.33 -20.93 3.81
CA LEU A 321 11.02 -22.34 4.04
C LEU A 321 9.66 -22.71 3.46
N ALA A 322 8.63 -21.86 3.62
CA ALA A 322 7.31 -22.11 3.09
C ALA A 322 7.29 -22.25 1.55
N ASP A 323 8.03 -21.41 0.81
CA ASP A 323 8.19 -21.58 -0.64
C ASP A 323 8.83 -22.92 -1.01
N LYS A 324 9.80 -23.40 -0.23
CA LYS A 324 10.43 -24.71 -0.48
C LYS A 324 9.52 -25.89 -0.12
N LEU A 325 8.49 -25.67 0.67
CA LEU A 325 7.47 -26.66 1.05
C LEU A 325 6.22 -26.63 0.16
N VAL A 326 6.21 -25.81 -0.91
CA VAL A 326 5.09 -25.69 -1.84
C VAL A 326 5.57 -25.83 -3.28
N SER A 327 4.89 -26.65 -4.08
CA SER A 327 5.09 -26.73 -5.54
C SER A 327 3.75 -26.59 -6.28
N GLY A 328 3.65 -25.58 -7.15
CA GLY A 328 2.35 -25.11 -7.63
C GLY A 328 1.51 -24.65 -6.43
N CYS A 329 0.38 -25.32 -6.20
CA CYS A 329 -0.48 -25.08 -5.03
C CYS A 329 -0.40 -26.21 -3.99
N ASN A 330 0.47 -27.19 -4.21
CA ASN A 330 0.54 -28.42 -3.42
C ASN A 330 1.68 -28.37 -2.41
N ARG A 331 1.41 -28.87 -1.20
CA ARG A 331 2.47 -29.05 -0.18
C ARG A 331 3.36 -30.21 -0.58
N VAL A 332 4.66 -30.01 -0.47
CA VAL A 332 5.70 -31.00 -0.80
C VAL A 332 6.77 -31.01 0.27
N THR A 333 7.54 -32.08 0.36
CA THR A 333 8.79 -32.12 1.12
C THR A 333 9.89 -31.37 0.37
N ILE A 334 10.92 -30.94 1.10
CA ILE A 334 12.12 -30.33 0.49
C ILE A 334 12.77 -31.29 -0.50
N ALA A 335 12.83 -32.58 -0.19
CA ALA A 335 13.36 -33.59 -1.10
C ALA A 335 12.58 -33.64 -2.43
N GLU A 336 11.25 -33.67 -2.38
CA GLU A 336 10.38 -33.66 -3.56
C GLU A 336 10.52 -32.37 -4.38
N ARG A 337 10.57 -31.20 -3.71
CA ARG A 337 10.73 -29.88 -4.36
C ARG A 337 12.00 -29.82 -5.20
N PHE A 338 13.12 -30.30 -4.67
CA PHE A 338 14.43 -30.23 -5.33
C PHE A 338 14.65 -31.38 -6.34
N ALA A 339 13.98 -32.52 -6.19
CA ALA A 339 14.07 -33.63 -7.14
C ALA A 339 13.71 -33.22 -8.57
N GLN A 340 12.69 -32.36 -8.74
CA GLN A 340 12.29 -31.80 -10.04
C GLN A 340 13.41 -30.95 -10.67
N THR A 341 14.09 -30.13 -9.86
CA THR A 341 15.18 -29.27 -10.36
C THR A 341 16.42 -30.07 -10.74
N PHE A 342 16.75 -31.11 -9.96
CA PHE A 342 17.86 -32.02 -10.29
C PHE A 342 17.62 -32.79 -11.60
N GLN A 343 16.38 -33.17 -11.91
CA GLN A 343 16.06 -33.83 -13.17
C GLN A 343 16.27 -32.92 -14.39
N CYS A 344 16.04 -31.62 -14.26
CA CYS A 344 16.19 -30.68 -15.37
C CYS A 344 17.63 -30.19 -15.58
N TYR A 345 18.46 -30.14 -14.54
CA TYR A 345 19.76 -29.46 -14.56
C TYR A 345 20.93 -30.24 -13.93
N GLY A 346 20.71 -31.51 -13.56
CA GLY A 346 21.67 -32.32 -12.80
C GLY A 346 22.94 -32.73 -13.56
N ASP A 347 22.96 -32.61 -14.89
CA ASP A 347 24.10 -32.99 -15.72
C ASP A 347 25.27 -31.99 -15.65
N ASP A 348 25.00 -30.75 -15.25
CA ASP A 348 26.03 -29.74 -15.00
C ASP A 348 26.52 -29.84 -13.54
N LYS A 349 27.80 -30.20 -13.37
CA LYS A 349 28.43 -30.41 -12.06
C LYS A 349 28.45 -29.17 -11.18
N GLU A 350 28.53 -27.97 -11.75
CA GLU A 350 28.55 -26.73 -10.98
C GLU A 350 27.14 -26.36 -10.54
N VAL A 351 26.16 -26.45 -11.45
CA VAL A 351 24.75 -26.23 -11.15
C VAL A 351 24.24 -27.24 -10.12
N ALA A 352 24.59 -28.52 -10.26
CA ALA A 352 24.23 -29.56 -9.30
C ALA A 352 24.78 -29.30 -7.88
N ARG A 353 25.99 -28.76 -7.75
CA ARG A 353 26.55 -28.35 -6.43
C ARG A 353 25.75 -27.20 -5.82
N ILE A 354 25.35 -26.22 -6.62
CA ILE A 354 24.56 -25.07 -6.15
C ILE A 354 23.17 -25.53 -5.69
N ILE A 355 22.50 -26.38 -6.49
CA ILE A 355 21.18 -26.94 -6.14
C ILE A 355 21.30 -27.75 -4.84
N LYS A 356 22.33 -28.60 -4.71
CA LYS A 356 22.56 -29.39 -3.50
C LYS A 356 22.77 -28.50 -2.27
N ARG A 357 23.62 -27.48 -2.36
CA ARG A 357 23.84 -26.53 -1.26
C ARG A 357 22.54 -25.87 -0.81
N ARG A 358 21.70 -25.45 -1.76
CA ARG A 358 20.39 -24.86 -1.45
C ARG A 358 19.44 -25.84 -0.78
N GLN A 359 19.46 -27.11 -1.20
CA GLN A 359 18.70 -28.18 -0.56
C GLN A 359 19.18 -28.41 0.88
N ASP A 360 20.49 -28.48 1.10
CA ASP A 360 21.08 -28.68 2.42
C ASP A 360 20.73 -27.51 3.37
N ASN A 361 20.82 -26.26 2.90
CA ASN A 361 20.43 -25.07 3.68
C ASN A 361 18.93 -25.12 4.05
N ALA A 362 18.06 -25.47 3.10
CA ALA A 362 16.62 -25.59 3.36
C ALA A 362 16.31 -26.70 4.39
N LEU A 363 17.01 -27.84 4.32
CA LEU A 363 16.86 -28.92 5.31
C LEU A 363 17.33 -28.51 6.71
N GLN A 364 18.43 -27.76 6.80
CA GLN A 364 18.91 -27.22 8.08
C GLN A 364 17.92 -26.21 8.66
N LEU A 365 17.37 -25.32 7.83
CA LEU A 365 16.34 -24.38 8.26
C LEU A 365 15.06 -25.10 8.72
N GLN A 366 14.64 -26.16 8.01
CA GLN A 366 13.54 -27.01 8.45
C GLN A 366 13.82 -27.60 9.83
N ALA A 367 15.00 -28.20 10.03
CA ALA A 367 15.37 -28.79 11.31
C ALA A 367 15.39 -27.76 12.46
N LEU A 368 15.83 -26.54 12.18
CA LEU A 368 15.78 -25.44 13.15
C LEU A 368 14.33 -25.12 13.54
N VAL A 369 13.44 -24.95 12.55
CA VAL A 369 12.01 -24.68 12.79
C VAL A 369 11.36 -25.82 13.58
N GLU A 370 11.65 -27.08 13.26
CA GLU A 370 11.12 -28.25 13.97
C GLU A 370 11.59 -28.29 15.43
N SER A 371 12.87 -28.00 15.66
CA SER A 371 13.46 -27.90 17.00
C SER A 371 12.78 -26.81 17.82
N GLN A 372 12.61 -25.61 17.25
CA GLN A 372 11.99 -24.47 17.93
C GLN A 372 10.49 -24.68 18.19
N ALA A 373 9.78 -25.34 17.26
CA ALA A 373 8.37 -25.67 17.40
C ALA A 373 8.11 -26.89 18.32
N CYS A 374 9.15 -27.67 18.61
CA CYS A 374 9.08 -28.99 19.25
C CYS A 374 8.11 -29.96 18.54
N ARG A 375 7.99 -29.83 17.22
CA ARG A 375 7.08 -30.59 16.34
C ARG A 375 7.69 -30.66 14.96
N SER A 376 7.52 -31.78 14.26
CA SER A 376 7.93 -31.87 12.86
C SER A 376 7.09 -30.93 11.97
N VAL A 377 7.63 -30.48 10.85
CA VAL A 377 6.89 -29.67 9.87
C VAL A 377 5.67 -30.45 9.35
N ALA A 378 5.80 -31.77 9.17
CA ALA A 378 4.69 -32.63 8.79
C ALA A 378 3.53 -32.60 9.82
N GLU A 379 3.84 -32.58 11.12
CA GLU A 379 2.83 -32.45 12.19
C GLU A 379 2.24 -31.05 12.26
N ILE A 380 3.04 -30.00 12.03
CA ILE A 380 2.57 -28.60 12.04
C ILE A 380 1.58 -28.36 10.91
N LEU A 381 1.92 -28.80 9.69
CA LEU A 381 1.09 -28.59 8.52
C LEU A 381 -0.11 -29.55 8.47
N GLY A 382 0.00 -30.71 9.11
CA GLY A 382 -0.99 -31.78 9.05
C GLY A 382 -1.05 -32.45 7.68
N ARG A 383 -1.70 -33.62 7.61
CA ARG A 383 -1.96 -34.32 6.35
C ARG A 383 -3.15 -33.69 5.63
N LYS A 384 -2.94 -32.63 4.84
CA LYS A 384 -3.86 -32.40 3.70
C LYS A 384 -3.45 -33.37 2.60
N LYS A 385 -4.11 -34.54 2.55
CA LYS A 385 -4.23 -35.30 1.30
C LYS A 385 -5.00 -34.40 0.35
N ILE A 386 -4.37 -34.04 -0.76
CA ILE A 386 -5.07 -33.48 -1.91
C ILE A 386 -5.96 -34.63 -2.42
N SER A 387 -7.27 -34.45 -2.33
CA SER A 387 -8.26 -35.23 -3.08
C SER A 387 -8.27 -34.76 -4.52
#